data_AF-A0A3S1PGT5-F1
#
_entry.id   AF-A0A3S1PGT5-F1
#
_cell.length_a   1.000
_cell.length_b   1.000
_cell.length_c   1.000
_cell.angle_alpha   90.00
_cell.angle_beta   90.00
_cell.angle_gamma   90.00
#
_symmetry.space_group_name_H-M   'P 1'
#
loop_
_entity.id
_entity.type
_entity.pdbx_description
1 polymer ?
#
loop_
_entity_poly.entity_id
_entity_poly.type
_entity_poly.pdbx_seq_one_letter_code
_entity_poly.pdbx_strand_id
1 'polypeptide(L)'
;MDREESQESVRSYPVGTVAFYGPDDSRATKVAVAILPYQDSEVTELRRWFGETGDLRKDDMIFAEIAAFLWEQDVHSVVMVDGILGCPHEEGTDYPE
;
A
#
# COMPACT_ATOMS: atom_id res chain seq x y z
N MET A 1 -7.30 -10.38 25.53
CA MET A 1 -8.28 -10.48 24.44
C MET A 1 -7.51 -10.15 23.18
N ASP A 2 -6.73 -11.14 22.80
CA ASP A 2 -5.86 -11.18 21.65
C ASP A 2 -6.76 -11.15 20.43
N ARG A 3 -6.87 -9.97 19.82
CA ARG A 3 -7.55 -9.83 18.54
C ARG A 3 -6.55 -10.36 17.52
N GLU A 4 -6.64 -11.67 17.29
CA GLU A 4 -6.03 -12.31 16.14
C GLU A 4 -6.65 -11.63 14.91
N GLU A 5 -6.00 -10.56 14.44
CA GLU A 5 -6.33 -9.96 13.15
C GLU A 5 -6.15 -11.08 12.15
N SER A 6 -7.28 -11.55 11.62
CA SER A 6 -7.34 -12.68 10.72
C SER A 6 -6.57 -12.28 9.47
N GLN A 7 -5.28 -12.64 9.43
CA GLN A 7 -4.52 -12.62 8.19
C GLN A 7 -5.23 -13.62 7.29
N GLU A 8 -6.08 -13.11 6.40
CA GLU A 8 -6.63 -13.88 5.30
C GLU A 8 -5.46 -14.60 4.65
N SER A 9 -5.41 -15.92 4.81
CA SER A 9 -4.30 -16.74 4.34
C SER A 9 -4.16 -16.51 2.84
N VAL A 10 -3.09 -15.83 2.42
CA VAL A 10 -2.89 -15.51 1.01
C VAL A 10 -2.55 -16.82 0.29
N ARG A 11 -3.40 -17.21 -0.66
CA ARG A 11 -3.38 -18.55 -1.27
C ARG A 11 -2.46 -18.66 -2.49
N SER A 12 -1.92 -17.53 -2.97
CA SER A 12 -1.08 -17.46 -4.16
C SER A 12 -0.17 -16.24 -4.13
N TYR A 13 1.06 -16.44 -4.58
CA TYR A 13 2.10 -15.41 -4.73
C TYR A 13 2.47 -15.25 -6.20
N PRO A 14 2.99 -14.08 -6.63
CA PRO A 14 3.30 -12.89 -5.83
C PRO A 14 2.04 -12.15 -5.36
N VAL A 15 2.17 -11.49 -4.21
CA VAL A 15 1.09 -10.74 -3.55
C VAL A 15 1.37 -9.26 -3.64
N GLY A 16 0.41 -8.49 -4.14
CA GLY A 16 0.43 -7.03 -4.08
C GLY A 16 -0.22 -6.56 -2.78
N THR A 17 0.49 -5.78 -1.97
CA THR A 17 -0.07 -5.16 -0.76
C THR A 17 -0.28 -3.68 -1.02
N VAL A 18 -1.50 -3.17 -0.79
CA VAL A 18 -1.85 -1.76 -0.95
C VAL A 18 -2.18 -1.15 0.41
N ALA A 19 -1.52 -0.04 0.73
CA ALA A 19 -1.74 0.71 1.95
C ALA A 19 -1.93 2.20 1.66
N PHE A 20 -3.05 2.76 2.12
CA PHE A 20 -3.34 4.18 2.02
C PHE A 20 -2.89 4.92 3.28
N TYR A 21 -2.30 6.09 3.09
CA TYR A 21 -1.80 6.96 4.14
C TYR A 21 -2.35 8.37 3.99
N GLY A 22 -2.56 9.04 5.11
CA GLY A 22 -3.18 10.35 5.14
C GLY A 22 -2.81 11.17 6.37
N PRO A 23 -3.07 12.50 6.34
CA PRO A 23 -3.00 13.33 7.53
C PRO A 23 -3.99 12.89 8.63
N ASP A 24 -5.07 12.24 8.22
CA ASP A 24 -6.16 11.76 9.06
C ASP A 24 -6.84 10.54 8.41
N ASP A 25 -7.79 9.93 9.12
CA ASP A 25 -8.56 8.77 8.68
C ASP A 25 -9.64 9.11 7.63
N SER A 26 -9.81 10.39 7.31
CA SER A 26 -10.80 10.87 6.34
C SER A 26 -10.24 11.03 4.94
N ARG A 27 -8.92 11.24 4.79
CA ARG A 27 -8.29 11.59 3.51
C ARG A 27 -6.96 10.85 3.29
N ALA A 28 -6.85 10.12 2.18
CA ALA A 28 -5.57 9.53 1.77
C ALA A 28 -4.81 10.48 0.83
N THR A 29 -3.59 10.86 1.23
CA THR A 29 -2.68 11.69 0.42
C THR A 29 -1.48 10.90 -0.11
N LYS A 30 -1.30 9.67 0.35
CA LYS A 30 -0.28 8.74 -0.16
C LYS A 30 -0.85 7.33 -0.26
N VAL A 31 -0.42 6.58 -1.28
CA VAL A 31 -0.67 5.14 -1.37
C VAL A 31 0.65 4.45 -1.68
N ALA A 32 0.95 3.39 -0.93
CA ALA A 32 2.11 2.55 -1.15
C ALA A 32 1.63 1.16 -1.60
N VAL A 33 2.23 0.67 -2.68
CA VAL A 33 1.98 -0.67 -3.20
C VAL A 33 3.29 -1.44 -3.22
N ALA A 34 3.30 -2.56 -2.50
CA ALA A 34 4.47 -3.43 -2.36
C ALA A 34 4.18 -4.79 -2.98
N ILE A 35 5.17 -5.38 -3.66
CA ILE A 35 5.10 -6.72 -4.21
C ILE A 35 5.90 -7.67 -3.32
N LEU A 36 5.23 -8.68 -2.79
CA LEU A 36 5.83 -9.75 -2.00
C LEU A 36 5.86 -11.03 -2.85
N PRO A 37 7.04 -11.56 -3.20
CA PRO A 37 7.15 -12.71 -4.09
C PRO A 37 6.84 -14.05 -3.41
N TYR A 38 6.98 -14.15 -2.08
CA TYR A 38 6.66 -15.33 -1.27
C TYR A 38 6.52 -14.93 0.20
N GLN A 39 6.03 -15.86 1.03
CA GLN A 39 5.86 -15.65 2.46
C GLN A 39 7.19 -15.30 3.14
N ASP A 40 7.18 -14.33 4.06
CA ASP A 40 8.37 -13.85 4.80
C ASP A 40 9.53 -13.33 3.92
N SER A 41 9.24 -13.01 2.64
CA SER A 41 10.21 -12.39 1.75
C SER A 41 10.31 -10.88 1.97
N GLU A 42 11.46 -10.32 1.59
CA GLU A 42 11.58 -8.87 1.40
C GLU A 42 10.72 -8.41 0.21
N VAL A 43 10.27 -7.16 0.28
CA VAL A 43 9.53 -6.53 -0.82
C VAL A 43 10.46 -6.42 -2.02
N THR A 44 10.08 -7.03 -3.14
CA THR A 44 10.88 -6.94 -4.38
C THR A 44 10.69 -5.62 -5.08
N GLU A 45 9.46 -5.11 -5.08
CA GLU A 45 9.11 -3.85 -5.75
C GLU A 45 8.20 -3.03 -4.85
N LEU A 46 8.52 -1.75 -4.69
CA LEU A 46 7.74 -0.79 -3.90
C LEU A 46 7.49 0.46 -4.74
N ARG A 47 6.22 0.75 -5.02
CA ARG A 47 5.82 1.99 -5.69
C ARG A 47 4.91 2.82 -4.79
N ARG A 48 5.07 4.14 -4.86
CA ARG A 48 4.32 5.09 -4.05
C ARG A 48 3.74 6.17 -4.94
N TRP A 49 2.49 6.53 -4.70
CA TRP A 49 1.84 7.67 -5.32
C TRP A 49 1.47 8.69 -4.24
N PHE A 50 1.52 9.96 -4.62
CA PHE A 50 1.28 11.09 -3.74
C PHE A 50 0.23 12.01 -4.36
N GLY A 51 -0.73 12.45 -3.55
CA GLY A 51 -1.77 13.39 -3.94
C GLY A 51 -1.68 14.65 -3.07
N GLU A 52 -1.42 15.79 -3.70
CA GLU A 52 -1.21 17.06 -2.99
C GLU A 52 -2.53 17.66 -2.46
N THR A 53 -3.60 17.59 -3.26
CA THR A 53 -4.84 18.35 -3.01
C THR A 53 -6.13 17.51 -3.08
N GLY A 54 -6.03 16.20 -3.29
CA GLY A 54 -7.17 15.25 -3.32
C GLY A 54 -7.17 14.16 -2.25
N ASP A 55 -8.14 13.25 -2.33
CA ASP A 55 -8.15 11.94 -1.67
C ASP A 55 -7.85 10.89 -2.74
N LEU A 56 -6.70 10.23 -2.64
CA LEU A 56 -6.24 9.25 -3.63
C LEU A 56 -7.19 8.06 -3.79
N ARG A 57 -8.03 7.77 -2.77
CA ARG A 57 -9.06 6.73 -2.85
C ARG A 57 -10.21 7.08 -3.80
N LYS A 58 -10.25 8.31 -4.30
CA LYS A 58 -11.25 8.80 -5.27
C LYS A 58 -10.63 9.17 -6.62
N ASP A 59 -9.34 8.90 -6.80
CA ASP A 59 -8.61 9.24 -8.01
C ASP A 59 -8.51 8.01 -8.94
N ASP A 60 -9.37 7.97 -9.95
CA ASP A 60 -9.41 6.86 -10.92
C ASP A 60 -8.08 6.69 -11.69
N MET A 61 -7.31 7.77 -11.89
CA MET A 61 -6.01 7.68 -12.57
C MET A 61 -5.01 6.92 -11.71
N ILE A 62 -5.01 7.19 -10.40
CA ILE A 62 -4.13 6.51 -9.44
C ILE A 62 -4.48 5.02 -9.36
N PHE A 63 -5.77 4.67 -9.34
CA PHE A 63 -6.17 3.26 -9.39
C PHE A 63 -5.79 2.58 -10.70
N ALA A 64 -5.88 3.27 -11.83
CA ALA A 64 -5.42 2.74 -13.12
C ALA A 64 -3.91 2.47 -13.12
N GLU A 65 -3.10 3.38 -12.56
CA GLU A 65 -1.66 3.19 -12.42
C GLU A 65 -1.30 2.06 -11.46
N ILE A 66 -2.01 1.94 -10.34
CA ILE A 66 -1.82 0.83 -9.39
C ILE A 66 -2.15 -0.50 -10.07
N ALA A 67 -3.28 -0.57 -10.79
CA ALA A 67 -3.69 -1.78 -11.49
C ALA A 67 -2.69 -2.17 -12.58
N ALA A 68 -2.18 -1.20 -13.36
CA ALA A 68 -1.13 -1.43 -14.33
C ALA A 68 0.14 -1.96 -13.67
N PHE A 69 0.59 -1.34 -12.57
CA PHE A 69 1.77 -1.79 -11.84
C PHE A 69 1.62 -3.22 -11.31
N LEU A 70 0.48 -3.56 -10.70
CA LEU A 70 0.21 -4.92 -10.22
C LEU A 70 0.18 -5.95 -11.36
N TRP A 71 -0.35 -5.56 -12.52
CA TRP A 71 -0.42 -6.41 -13.70
C TRP A 71 0.97 -6.65 -14.32
N GLU A 72 1.81 -5.61 -14.41
CA GLU A 72 3.19 -5.72 -14.87
C GLU A 72 4.05 -6.66 -14.00
N GLN A 73 3.68 -6.80 -12.73
CA GLN A 73 4.40 -7.62 -11.74
C GLN A 73 3.83 -9.04 -11.58
N ASP A 74 2.90 -9.44 -12.46
CA ASP A 74 2.22 -10.76 -12.44
C ASP A 74 1.62 -11.09 -11.06
N VAL A 75 1.01 -10.10 -10.39
CA VAL A 75 0.40 -10.31 -9.06
C VAL A 75 -0.80 -11.25 -9.16
N HIS A 76 -0.80 -12.31 -8.35
CA HIS A 76 -1.90 -13.29 -8.32
C HIS A 76 -2.94 -12.98 -7.25
N SER A 77 -2.57 -12.19 -6.24
CA SER A 77 -3.47 -11.81 -5.16
C SER A 77 -3.13 -10.42 -4.64
N VAL A 78 -4.16 -9.63 -4.34
CA VAL A 78 -3.99 -8.28 -3.79
C VAL A 78 -4.60 -8.24 -2.41
N VAL A 79 -3.82 -7.77 -1.43
CA VAL A 79 -4.28 -7.49 -0.07
C VAL A 79 -4.28 -5.99 0.11
N MET A 80 -5.37 -5.44 0.62
CA MET A 80 -5.47 -4.03 0.97
C MET A 80 -5.65 -3.89 2.46
N VAL A 81 -4.92 -2.97 3.07
CA VAL A 81 -5.12 -2.61 4.47
C VAL A 81 -6.47 -1.91 4.61
N ASP A 82 -7.25 -2.31 5.61
CA ASP A 82 -8.52 -1.65 5.93
C ASP A 82 -8.24 -0.27 6.57
N GLY A 83 -8.73 0.78 5.92
CA GLY A 83 -8.61 2.16 6.42
C GLY A 83 -7.42 2.96 5.88
N ILE A 84 -7.31 4.20 6.37
CA ILE A 84 -6.18 5.09 6.08
C ILE A 84 -5.25 5.04 7.28
N LEU A 85 -4.01 4.60 7.04
CA LEU A 85 -2.97 4.63 8.04
C LEU A 85 -2.58 6.09 8.29
N GLY A 86 -2.53 6.48 9.56
CA GLY A 86 -2.17 7.84 9.96
C GLY A 86 -0.78 8.26 9.46
N CYS A 87 -0.48 9.56 9.56
CA CYS A 87 0.69 10.22 8.99
C CYS A 87 1.91 9.31 8.87
N PRO A 88 2.50 9.19 7.67
CA PRO A 88 3.73 8.44 7.51
C PRO A 88 4.84 9.17 8.26
N HIS A 89 5.21 8.69 9.43
CA HIS A 89 6.60 8.84 9.84
C HIS A 89 7.36 7.82 8.98
N GLU A 90 7.78 8.26 7.78
CA GLU A 90 8.92 7.62 7.14
C GLU A 90 10.11 7.92 8.06
N GLU A 91 10.43 6.97 8.96
CA GLU A 91 11.72 6.94 9.62
C GLU A 91 12.78 6.75 8.52
N GLY A 92 13.31 7.86 7.98
CA GLY A 92 14.33 7.78 6.94
C GLY A 92 14.63 9.02 6.08
N THR A 93 13.83 10.10 6.09
CA THR A 93 14.20 11.31 5.33
C THR A 93 13.91 12.59 6.14
N ASP A 94 14.97 13.40 6.31
CA ASP A 94 15.02 14.77 6.86
C ASP A 94 15.33 14.93 8.37
N TYR A 95 16.60 14.72 8.72
CA TYR A 95 17.26 15.57 9.71
C TYR A 95 18.49 16.20 9.05
N PRO A 96 18.38 17.42 8.50
CA PRO A 96 19.56 18.27 8.35
C PRO A 96 20.00 18.71 9.75
N GLU A 97 21.30 18.57 9.99
CA GLU A 97 22.06 19.03 11.16
C GLU A 97 21.93 20.54 11.45
#